data_AF-A0A2E3PFX4-F1
#
_entry.id   AF-A0A2E3PFX4-F1
#
_cell.length_a   1.000
_cell.length_b   1.000
_cell.length_c   1.000
_cell.angle_alpha   90.00
_cell.angle_beta   90.00
_cell.angle_gamma   90.00
#
_symmetry.space_group_name_H-M   'P 1'
#
loop_
_entity.id
_entity.type
_entity.pdbx_description
1 polymer ?
#
loop_
_entity_poly.entity_id
_entity_poly.type
_entity_poly.pdbx_seq_one_letter_code
_entity_poly.pdbx_strand_id
1 'polypeptide(L)'
;MTSPSAEEIRDLYNEGMSSVEIGRMYGVCDSAIRSKAIRHGIPRPGSREKSVRQIAEDMSPQDAVDYLLGVVEELQEALIDGGDEVDRIGVHFTGYERRLMARLMKSAGGMVTRDALFSAIYYDRPNPDDMPDRKIVDAFVCKTRKKLPAEVGSIENVWGREYRFVAAPGWDEA
;
A
#
# COMPACT_ATOMS: atom_id res chain seq x y z
N MET A 1 17.82 40.00 -20.91
CA MET A 1 16.91 38.84 -20.77
C MET A 1 17.30 38.12 -19.49
N THR A 2 16.35 37.80 -18.62
CA THR A 2 16.60 37.32 -17.25
C THR A 2 16.31 35.83 -17.18
N SER A 3 17.22 35.06 -16.57
CA SER A 3 16.99 33.64 -16.31
C SER A 3 15.84 33.46 -15.32
N PRO A 4 14.91 32.50 -15.53
CA PRO A 4 13.78 32.31 -14.64
C PRO A 4 14.24 31.96 -13.22
N SER A 5 13.50 32.44 -12.24
CA SER A 5 13.65 32.09 -10.83
C SER A 5 13.35 30.60 -10.60
N ALA A 6 13.72 30.10 -9.41
CA ALA A 6 13.43 28.72 -9.04
C ALA A 6 11.91 28.46 -8.92
N GLU A 7 11.14 29.45 -8.49
CA GLU A 7 9.69 29.35 -8.36
C GLU A 7 9.02 29.26 -9.74
N GLU A 8 9.41 30.14 -10.67
CA GLU A 8 8.91 30.11 -12.06
C GLU A 8 9.24 28.77 -12.76
N ILE A 9 10.43 28.19 -12.52
CA ILE A 9 10.77 26.86 -13.05
C ILE A 9 9.86 25.78 -12.49
N ARG A 10 9.50 25.86 -11.21
CA ARG A 10 8.61 24.88 -10.56
C ARG A 10 7.20 24.95 -11.14
N ASP A 11 6.65 26.15 -11.30
CA ASP A 11 5.30 26.34 -11.82
C ASP A 11 5.20 25.87 -13.28
N LEU A 12 6.18 26.23 -14.11
CA LEU A 12 6.23 25.79 -15.51
C LEU A 12 6.43 24.26 -15.64
N TYR A 13 7.17 23.63 -14.72
CA TYR A 13 7.26 22.18 -14.65
C TYR A 13 5.94 21.53 -14.24
N ASN A 14 5.20 22.12 -13.30
CA ASN A 14 3.87 21.64 -12.91
C ASN A 14 2.84 21.77 -14.05
N GLU A 15 3.00 22.79 -14.90
CA GLU A 15 2.24 22.98 -16.15
C GLU A 15 2.66 22.01 -17.26
N GLY A 16 3.70 21.19 -17.04
CA GLY A 16 4.16 20.15 -17.96
C GLY A 16 5.20 20.62 -18.98
N MET A 17 5.72 21.85 -18.90
CA MET A 17 6.75 22.33 -19.81
C MET A 17 8.11 21.68 -19.54
N SER A 18 8.78 21.23 -20.60
CA SER A 18 10.14 20.71 -20.54
C SER A 18 11.18 21.82 -20.31
N SER A 19 12.37 21.46 -19.78
CA SER A 19 13.49 22.40 -19.65
C SER A 19 13.92 23.03 -20.98
N VAL A 20 13.62 22.37 -22.10
CA VAL A 20 13.92 22.86 -23.47
C VAL A 20 12.95 23.97 -23.85
N GLU A 21 11.66 23.79 -23.59
CA GLU A 21 10.62 24.80 -23.86
C GLU A 21 10.82 26.04 -22.98
N ILE A 22 11.11 25.84 -21.70
CA ILE A 22 11.43 26.95 -20.78
C ILE A 22 12.69 27.68 -21.24
N GLY A 23 13.74 26.95 -21.65
CA GLY A 23 14.96 27.54 -22.17
C GLY A 23 14.70 28.45 -23.39
N ARG A 24 13.89 27.99 -24.34
CA ARG A 24 13.46 28.80 -25.50
C ARG A 24 12.67 30.03 -25.09
N MET A 25 11.74 29.89 -24.15
CA MET A 25 10.87 30.99 -23.69
C MET A 25 11.65 32.11 -23.01
N TYR A 26 12.66 31.76 -22.19
CA TYR A 26 13.48 32.74 -21.48
C TYR A 26 14.77 33.12 -22.22
N GLY A 27 15.04 32.52 -23.38
CA GLY A 27 16.26 32.72 -24.15
C GLY A 27 17.53 32.26 -23.42
N VAL A 28 17.44 31.17 -22.66
CA VAL A 28 18.55 30.56 -21.92
C VAL A 28 18.75 29.10 -22.33
N CYS A 29 19.95 28.56 -22.12
CA CYS A 29 20.18 27.14 -22.40
C CYS A 29 19.38 26.24 -21.44
N ASP A 30 18.88 25.13 -21.97
CA ASP A 30 18.14 24.09 -21.25
C ASP A 30 18.97 23.47 -20.11
N SER A 31 20.30 23.42 -20.27
CA SER A 31 21.22 22.98 -19.22
C SER A 31 21.22 23.92 -18.01
N ALA A 32 21.11 25.24 -18.20
CA ALA A 32 21.02 26.20 -17.10
C ALA A 32 19.71 26.05 -16.32
N ILE A 33 18.60 25.79 -17.00
CA ILE A 33 17.31 25.46 -16.37
C ILE A 33 17.43 24.18 -15.55
N ARG A 34 18.01 23.11 -16.11
CA ARG A 34 18.23 21.85 -15.40
C ARG A 34 19.13 22.00 -14.18
N SER A 35 20.27 22.68 -14.31
CA SER A 35 21.20 22.91 -13.21
C SER A 35 20.57 23.72 -12.08
N LYS A 36 19.74 24.71 -12.41
CA LYS A 36 18.98 25.49 -11.42
C LYS A 36 17.91 24.62 -10.74
N ALA A 37 17.15 23.83 -11.49
CA ALA A 37 16.16 22.91 -10.93
C ALA A 37 16.78 21.91 -9.94
N ILE A 38 17.92 21.30 -10.29
CA ILE A 38 18.66 20.38 -9.41
C ILE A 38 19.09 21.08 -8.12
N ARG A 39 19.70 22.27 -8.23
CA ARG A 39 20.18 23.04 -7.08
C ARG A 39 19.08 23.40 -6.08
N HIS A 40 17.85 23.54 -6.57
CA HIS A 40 16.68 23.90 -5.76
C HIS A 40 15.74 22.73 -5.49
N GLY A 41 16.15 21.48 -5.75
CA GLY A 41 15.36 20.28 -5.48
C GLY A 41 14.03 20.21 -6.23
N ILE A 42 13.95 20.81 -7.42
CA ILE A 42 12.71 20.85 -8.21
C ILE A 42 12.63 19.58 -9.07
N PRO A 43 11.60 18.73 -8.88
CA PRO A 43 11.42 17.52 -9.67
C PRO A 43 11.15 17.87 -11.14
N ARG A 44 11.76 17.13 -12.06
CA ARG A 44 11.60 17.40 -13.50
C ARG A 44 10.22 16.97 -14.00
N PRO A 45 9.63 17.70 -14.96
CA PRO A 45 8.44 17.25 -15.66
C PRO A 45 8.83 16.06 -16.55
N GLY A 46 7.99 15.02 -16.53
CA GLY A 46 8.33 13.74 -17.17
C GLY A 46 9.29 12.86 -16.36
N SER A 47 9.81 13.33 -15.21
CA SER A 47 10.32 12.44 -14.16
C SER A 47 9.16 11.80 -13.40
N ARG A 48 8.14 11.31 -14.12
CA ARG A 48 7.35 10.21 -13.56
C ARG A 48 8.36 9.09 -13.45
N GLU A 49 8.73 8.76 -12.22
CA GLU A 49 9.31 7.44 -11.95
C GLU A 49 8.49 6.44 -12.74
N LYS A 50 9.16 5.63 -13.56
CA LYS A 50 8.48 4.62 -14.36
C LYS A 50 7.61 3.82 -13.40
N SER A 51 6.34 3.65 -13.74
CA SER A 51 5.47 2.79 -12.94
C SER A 51 6.07 1.39 -12.85
N VAL A 52 5.78 0.65 -11.77
CA VAL A 52 6.21 -0.75 -11.59
C VAL A 52 5.91 -1.58 -12.85
N ARG A 53 4.76 -1.31 -13.49
CA ARG A 53 4.37 -1.90 -14.78
C ARG A 53 5.38 -1.58 -15.90
N GLN A 54 5.71 -0.31 -16.10
CA GLN A 54 6.66 0.12 -17.14
C GLN A 54 8.07 -0.39 -16.89
N ILE A 55 8.48 -0.54 -15.62
CA ILE A 55 9.77 -1.12 -15.26
C ILE A 55 9.80 -2.61 -15.63
N ALA A 56 8.75 -3.35 -15.26
CA ALA A 56 8.65 -4.78 -15.55
C ALA A 56 8.52 -5.09 -17.05
N GLU A 57 7.86 -4.22 -17.83
CA GLU A 57 7.73 -4.36 -19.30
C GLU A 57 9.07 -4.23 -20.04
N ASP A 58 10.05 -3.51 -19.46
CA ASP A 58 11.38 -3.32 -20.04
C ASP A 58 12.38 -4.44 -19.65
N MET A 59 11.98 -5.38 -18.78
CA MET A 59 12.82 -6.45 -18.25
C MET A 59 12.66 -7.76 -19.03
N SER A 60 13.64 -8.66 -18.91
CA SER A 60 13.42 -10.06 -19.32
C SER A 60 12.33 -10.69 -18.44
N PRO A 61 11.60 -11.73 -18.91
CA PRO A 61 10.56 -12.36 -18.09
C PRO A 61 11.05 -12.82 -16.71
N GLN A 62 12.30 -13.30 -16.62
CA GLN A 62 12.89 -13.73 -15.35
C GLN A 62 13.22 -12.55 -14.45
N ASP A 63 13.88 -11.52 -14.98
CA ASP A 63 14.25 -10.32 -14.21
C ASP A 63 13.01 -9.56 -13.73
N ALA A 64 11.94 -9.55 -14.54
CA ALA A 64 10.65 -8.96 -14.19
C ALA A 64 10.01 -9.70 -13.01
N VAL A 65 10.06 -11.04 -13.00
CA VAL A 65 9.57 -11.85 -11.88
C VAL A 65 10.39 -11.58 -10.63
N ASP A 66 11.72 -11.61 -10.71
CA ASP A 66 12.61 -11.38 -9.57
C ASP A 66 12.42 -9.97 -8.99
N TYR A 67 12.29 -8.95 -9.85
CA TYR A 67 11.98 -7.59 -9.45
C TYR A 67 10.62 -7.48 -8.76
N LEU A 68 9.57 -8.05 -9.36
CA LEU A 68 8.23 -8.02 -8.79
C LEU A 68 8.14 -8.78 -7.46
N LEU A 69 8.85 -9.91 -7.33
CA LEU A 69 8.95 -10.64 -6.07
C LEU A 69 9.62 -9.76 -5.00
N GLY A 70 10.74 -9.11 -5.31
CA GLY A 70 11.39 -8.18 -4.38
C GLY A 70 10.47 -7.02 -3.96
N VAL A 71 9.72 -6.44 -4.90
CA VAL A 71 8.72 -5.40 -4.59
C VAL A 71 7.61 -5.95 -3.70
N VAL A 72 7.13 -7.17 -3.95
CA VAL A 72 6.10 -7.81 -3.12
C VAL A 72 6.64 -8.11 -1.72
N GLU A 73 7.87 -8.57 -1.58
CA GLU A 73 8.53 -8.82 -0.29
C GLU A 73 8.69 -7.52 0.52
N GLU A 74 9.20 -6.45 -0.11
CA GLU A 74 9.34 -5.13 0.53
C GLU A 74 7.98 -4.56 0.96
N LEU A 75 6.95 -4.68 0.10
CA LEU A 75 5.59 -4.27 0.45
C LEU A 75 4.98 -5.15 1.54
N GLN A 76 5.28 -6.45 1.56
CA GLN A 76 4.84 -7.35 2.63
C GLN A 76 5.48 -6.97 3.95
N GLU A 77 6.78 -6.69 4.00
CA GLU A 77 7.44 -6.18 5.21
C GLU A 77 6.78 -4.87 5.66
N ALA A 78 6.57 -3.91 4.75
CA ALA A 78 5.94 -2.64 5.09
C ALA A 78 4.47 -2.77 5.54
N LEU A 79 3.69 -3.70 4.96
CA LEU A 79 2.24 -3.80 5.18
C LEU A 79 1.83 -4.87 6.20
N ILE A 80 2.64 -5.90 6.40
CA ILE A 80 2.38 -7.04 7.31
C ILE A 80 3.19 -6.89 8.59
N ASP A 81 4.44 -6.42 8.50
CA ASP A 81 5.27 -6.09 9.68
C ASP A 81 4.98 -4.67 10.21
N GLY A 82 4.33 -3.82 9.42
CA GLY A 82 3.58 -2.64 9.90
C GLY A 82 2.28 -3.00 10.66
N GLY A 83 2.23 -4.17 11.31
CA GLY A 83 1.12 -4.75 12.08
C GLY A 83 0.83 -4.04 13.41
N ASP A 84 1.16 -2.76 13.50
CA ASP A 84 1.21 -1.97 14.72
C ASP A 84 -0.12 -2.06 15.50
N GLU A 85 -1.25 -2.00 14.79
CA GLU A 85 -2.57 -1.97 15.42
C GLU A 85 -3.02 -3.32 16.01
N VAL A 86 -2.70 -4.43 15.34
CA VAL A 86 -3.06 -5.78 15.85
C VAL A 86 -2.14 -6.15 17.01
N ASP A 87 -0.85 -5.81 16.92
CA ASP A 87 0.12 -6.12 17.97
C ASP A 87 -0.07 -5.21 19.21
N ARG A 88 -0.62 -3.99 19.05
CA ARG A 88 -1.07 -3.11 20.14
C ARG A 88 -2.17 -3.71 21.02
N ILE A 89 -2.93 -4.71 20.54
CA ILE A 89 -3.98 -5.39 21.30
C ILE A 89 -3.41 -6.14 22.52
N GLY A 90 -2.10 -6.43 22.53
CA GLY A 90 -1.45 -7.11 23.66
C GLY A 90 -1.85 -8.58 23.80
N VAL A 91 -2.38 -9.19 22.74
CA VAL A 91 -2.79 -10.60 22.71
C VAL A 91 -2.03 -11.36 21.63
N HIS A 92 -1.59 -12.58 21.96
CA HIS A 92 -0.89 -13.43 21.01
C HIS A 92 -1.84 -14.09 19.99
N PHE A 93 -1.88 -13.52 18.79
CA PHE A 93 -2.47 -14.13 17.61
C PHE A 93 -1.47 -15.02 16.86
N THR A 94 -1.95 -16.16 16.37
CA THR A 94 -1.21 -16.96 15.38
C THR A 94 -1.10 -16.20 14.06
N GLY A 95 -0.20 -16.59 13.16
CA GLY A 95 -0.02 -15.91 11.87
C GLY A 95 -1.32 -15.73 11.06
N TYR A 96 -2.15 -16.77 11.00
CA TYR A 96 -3.45 -16.73 10.32
C TYR A 96 -4.47 -15.82 11.01
N GLU A 97 -4.53 -15.85 12.34
CA GLU A 97 -5.43 -14.97 13.11
C GLU A 97 -5.01 -13.50 12.98
N ARG A 98 -3.71 -13.22 12.99
CA ARG A 98 -3.17 -11.87 12.79
C ARG A 98 -3.53 -11.33 11.41
N ARG A 99 -3.35 -12.13 10.35
CA ARG A 99 -3.73 -11.75 8.97
C ARG A 99 -5.23 -11.45 8.86
N LEU A 100 -6.07 -12.29 9.48
CA LEU A 100 -7.51 -12.07 9.56
C LEU A 100 -7.83 -10.74 10.26
N MET A 101 -7.26 -10.52 11.45
CA MET A 101 -7.52 -9.31 12.24
C MET A 101 -7.02 -8.05 11.52
N ALA A 102 -5.80 -8.08 10.97
CA ALA A 102 -5.22 -6.98 10.21
C ALA A 102 -6.09 -6.60 9.02
N ARG A 103 -6.66 -7.59 8.31
CA ARG A 103 -7.58 -7.32 7.21
C ARG A 103 -8.88 -6.65 7.67
N LEU A 104 -9.41 -7.05 8.82
CA LEU A 104 -10.63 -6.46 9.39
C LEU A 104 -10.40 -5.04 9.93
N MET A 105 -9.31 -4.81 10.67
CA MET A 105 -8.99 -3.48 11.22
C MET A 105 -8.72 -2.46 10.11
N LYS A 106 -7.96 -2.84 9.08
CA LYS A 106 -7.72 -2.00 7.89
C LYS A 106 -8.98 -1.62 7.12
N SER A 107 -10.11 -2.32 7.33
CA SER A 107 -11.38 -1.98 6.69
C SER A 107 -12.15 -0.86 7.40
N ALA A 108 -11.67 -0.37 8.56
CA ALA A 108 -12.25 0.73 9.32
C ALA A 108 -13.77 0.60 9.53
N GLY A 109 -14.23 -0.59 9.91
CA GLY A 109 -15.65 -0.87 10.11
C GLY A 109 -16.44 -1.26 8.86
N GLY A 110 -15.80 -1.28 7.69
CA GLY A 110 -16.38 -1.75 6.43
C GLY A 110 -16.69 -3.25 6.43
N MET A 111 -17.51 -3.67 5.46
CA MET A 111 -17.87 -5.07 5.26
C MET A 111 -16.74 -5.80 4.52
N VAL A 112 -16.26 -6.90 5.10
CA VAL A 112 -15.24 -7.76 4.50
C VAL A 112 -15.85 -9.11 4.19
N THR A 113 -15.80 -9.52 2.92
CA THR A 113 -16.36 -10.80 2.48
C THR A 113 -15.54 -11.98 3.01
N ARG A 114 -16.20 -13.13 3.18
CA ARG A 114 -15.51 -14.40 3.52
C ARG A 114 -14.37 -14.71 2.55
N ASP A 115 -14.55 -14.39 1.27
CA ASP A 115 -13.53 -14.61 0.24
C ASP A 115 -12.31 -13.71 0.44
N ALA A 116 -12.51 -12.44 0.78
CA ALA A 116 -11.43 -11.53 1.08
C ALA A 116 -10.64 -11.97 2.33
N LEU A 117 -11.32 -12.47 3.36
CA LEU A 117 -10.65 -13.04 4.54
C LEU A 117 -9.90 -14.32 4.23
N PHE A 118 -10.49 -15.21 3.43
CA PHE A 118 -9.83 -16.44 3.00
C PHE A 118 -8.54 -16.15 2.23
N SER A 119 -8.60 -15.23 1.26
CA SER A 119 -7.41 -14.77 0.53
C SER A 119 -6.38 -14.14 1.45
N ALA A 120 -6.78 -13.37 2.46
CA ALA A 120 -5.86 -12.78 3.42
C ALA A 120 -5.17 -13.83 4.32
N ILE A 121 -5.86 -14.93 4.66
CA ILE A 121 -5.28 -16.00 5.49
C ILE A 121 -4.28 -16.84 4.68
N TYR A 122 -4.61 -17.15 3.43
CA TYR A 122 -3.90 -18.15 2.61
C TYR A 122 -3.16 -17.57 1.39
N TYR A 123 -2.87 -16.27 1.34
CA TYR A 123 -2.18 -15.66 0.18
C TYR A 123 -0.81 -16.28 -0.11
N ASP A 124 -0.15 -16.87 0.89
CA ASP A 124 1.18 -17.47 0.82
C ASP A 124 1.17 -18.96 0.44
N ARG A 125 0.00 -19.51 0.09
CA ARG A 125 -0.13 -20.89 -0.38
C ARG A 125 -0.05 -20.94 -1.91
N PRO A 126 1.02 -21.51 -2.49
CA PRO A 126 1.21 -21.52 -3.94
C PRO A 126 0.31 -22.52 -4.67
N ASN A 127 -0.21 -23.54 -3.97
CA ASN A 127 -1.02 -24.61 -4.57
C ASN A 127 -2.52 -24.44 -4.24
N PRO A 128 -3.39 -24.18 -5.23
CA PRO A 128 -4.84 -24.12 -5.03
C PRO A 128 -5.47 -25.46 -4.62
N ASP A 129 -4.86 -26.59 -4.96
CA ASP A 129 -5.45 -27.93 -4.76
C ASP A 129 -5.39 -28.39 -3.29
N ASP A 130 -4.49 -27.83 -2.49
CA ASP A 130 -4.33 -28.14 -1.05
C ASP A 130 -5.15 -27.20 -0.16
N MET A 131 -6.00 -26.37 -0.76
CA MET A 131 -6.68 -25.29 -0.06
C MET A 131 -7.90 -25.83 0.70
N PRO A 132 -8.08 -25.48 1.99
CA PRO A 132 -9.25 -25.90 2.76
C PRO A 132 -10.55 -25.26 2.24
N ASP A 133 -11.68 -25.84 2.62
CA ASP A 133 -13.00 -25.26 2.33
C ASP A 133 -13.11 -23.83 2.89
N ARG A 134 -13.75 -22.93 2.14
CA ARG A 134 -13.94 -21.52 2.51
C ARG A 134 -14.58 -21.34 3.90
N LYS A 135 -15.36 -22.31 4.37
CA LYS A 135 -15.94 -22.32 5.72
C LYS A 135 -14.90 -22.31 6.85
N ILE A 136 -13.63 -22.60 6.57
CA ILE A 136 -12.55 -22.49 7.55
C ILE A 136 -12.42 -21.07 8.13
N VAL A 137 -12.81 -20.04 7.36
CA VAL A 137 -12.86 -18.65 7.82
C VAL A 137 -13.70 -18.52 9.08
N ASP A 138 -14.85 -19.20 9.15
CA ASP A 138 -15.76 -19.12 10.29
C ASP A 138 -15.11 -19.68 11.56
N ALA A 139 -14.29 -20.74 11.42
CA ALA A 139 -13.52 -21.30 12.52
C ALA A 139 -12.41 -20.34 13.00
N PHE A 140 -11.71 -19.66 12.07
CA PHE A 140 -10.72 -18.65 12.41
C PHE A 140 -11.35 -17.41 13.06
N VAL A 141 -12.50 -16.94 12.56
CA VAL A 141 -13.25 -15.86 13.20
C VAL A 141 -13.67 -16.26 14.61
N CYS A 142 -14.18 -17.47 14.80
CA CYS A 142 -14.55 -17.98 16.12
C CYS A 142 -13.36 -18.01 17.10
N LYS A 143 -12.18 -18.46 16.65
CA LYS A 143 -10.96 -18.46 17.46
C LYS A 143 -10.47 -17.04 17.78
N THR A 144 -10.46 -16.16 16.78
CA THR A 144 -10.01 -14.77 16.92
C THR A 144 -10.91 -14.01 17.90
N ARG A 145 -12.23 -14.14 17.77
CA ARG A 145 -13.21 -13.54 18.70
C ARG A 145 -12.98 -13.91 20.16
N LYS A 146 -12.60 -15.16 20.43
CA LYS A 146 -12.33 -15.62 21.81
C LYS A 146 -11.08 -15.01 22.41
N LYS A 147 -10.15 -14.56 21.58
CA LYS A 147 -8.89 -13.93 21.97
C LYS A 147 -8.98 -12.41 22.04
N LEU A 148 -9.88 -11.81 21.28
CA LEU A 148 -10.05 -10.37 21.19
C LEU A 148 -10.66 -9.80 22.50
N PRO A 149 -9.96 -8.87 23.19
CA PRO A 149 -10.50 -8.20 24.37
C PRO A 149 -11.69 -7.30 24.00
N ALA A 150 -12.69 -7.23 24.88
CA ALA A 150 -13.89 -6.42 24.64
C ALA A 150 -13.59 -4.92 24.64
N GLU A 151 -12.51 -4.53 25.31
CA GLU A 151 -11.98 -3.16 25.41
C GLU A 151 -11.37 -2.66 24.10
N VAL A 152 -11.01 -3.57 23.19
CA VAL A 152 -10.51 -3.24 21.85
C VAL A 152 -11.66 -3.14 20.86
N GLY A 153 -12.61 -4.08 20.94
CA GLY A 153 -13.75 -4.10 20.04
C GLY A 153 -14.34 -5.50 19.85
N SER A 154 -15.08 -5.66 18.77
CA SER A 154 -15.72 -6.94 18.42
C SER A 154 -15.74 -7.19 16.92
N ILE A 155 -15.77 -8.46 16.55
CA ILE A 155 -15.98 -8.87 15.16
C ILE A 155 -17.45 -9.24 15.02
N GLU A 156 -18.17 -8.61 14.10
CA GLU A 156 -19.60 -8.83 13.87
C GLU A 156 -19.84 -9.58 12.55
N ASN A 157 -20.92 -10.37 12.50
CA ASN A 157 -21.39 -10.99 11.25
C ASN A 157 -22.36 -10.03 10.56
N VAL A 158 -22.10 -9.74 9.29
CA VAL A 158 -23.01 -8.97 8.44
C VAL A 158 -23.65 -9.91 7.44
N TRP A 159 -24.97 -10.03 7.54
CA TRP A 159 -25.86 -10.70 6.57
C TRP A 159 -25.44 -12.15 6.24
N GLY A 160 -24.75 -12.82 7.16
CA GLY A 160 -24.36 -14.24 7.07
C GLY A 160 -23.21 -14.56 6.11
N ARG A 161 -22.61 -13.57 5.43
CA ARG A 161 -21.54 -13.76 4.44
C ARG A 161 -20.32 -12.88 4.64
N GLU A 162 -20.46 -11.84 5.43
CA GLU A 162 -19.45 -10.81 5.60
C GLU A 162 -19.17 -10.61 7.09
N TYR A 163 -18.02 -10.02 7.35
CA TYR A 163 -17.52 -9.74 8.68
C TYR A 163 -17.08 -8.27 8.73
N ARG A 164 -17.28 -7.63 9.87
CA ARG A 164 -16.72 -6.30 10.14
C ARG A 164 -16.09 -6.29 11.51
N PHE A 165 -15.03 -5.50 11.68
CA PHE A 165 -14.52 -5.15 13.00
C PHE A 165 -15.17 -3.85 13.45
N VAL A 166 -15.65 -3.83 14.69
CA VAL A 166 -16.20 -2.64 15.34
C VAL A 166 -15.31 -2.35 16.53
N ALA A 167 -14.55 -1.27 16.46
CA ALA A 167 -13.72 -0.82 17.56
C ALA A 167 -14.58 -0.41 18.76
N ALA A 168 -14.05 -0.65 19.96
CA ALA A 168 -14.67 -0.16 21.18
C ALA A 168 -14.53 1.38 21.26
N PRO A 169 -15.47 2.07 21.91
CA PRO A 169 -15.37 3.53 22.10
C PRO A 169 -14.04 3.91 22.77
N GLY A 170 -13.28 4.81 22.13
CA GLY A 170 -11.98 5.29 22.63
C GLY A 170 -10.76 4.44 22.26
N TRP A 171 -10.93 3.32 21.54
CA TRP A 171 -9.80 2.54 21.01
C TRP A 171 -9.18 3.18 19.75
N ASP A 172 -10.03 3.68 18.84
CA ASP A 172 -9.60 4.28 17.56
C ASP A 172 -9.06 5.74 17.69
N GLU A 173 -9.13 6.33 18.90
CA GLU A 173 -8.74 7.73 19.16
C GLU A 173 -7.32 7.87 19.76
N ALA A 174 -6.55 6.78 19.84
CA ALA A 174 -5.23 6.72 20.48
C ALA A 174 -4.05 6.61 19.49
#